data_AF-A0A933MBU9-F1
#
_entry.id   AF-A0A933MBU9-F1
#
_cell.length_a   1.000
_cell.length_b   1.000
_cell.length_c   1.000
_cell.angle_alpha   90.00
_cell.angle_beta   90.00
_cell.angle_gamma   90.00
#
_symmetry.space_group_name_H-M   'P 1'
#
loop_
_entity.id
_entity.type
_entity.pdbx_description
1 polymer ?
#
loop_
_entity_poly.entity_id
_entity_poly.type
_entity_poly.pdbx_seq_one_letter_code
_entity_poly.pdbx_strand_id
1 'polypeptide(L)' 'MTAPHRLRDLADVQDLIVALKLTREFAEQLDKSVREEYWKLWDAAQSGVGEAQE' A
#
# COMPACT_ATOMS: atom_id res chain seq x y z
N MET A 1 7.70 17.91 14.04
CA MET A 1 7.58 18.44 12.66
C MET A 1 7.17 17.29 11.75
N THR A 2 5.86 17.08 11.59
CA THR A 2 5.31 15.98 10.80
C THR A 2 5.39 16.35 9.33
N ALA A 3 6.21 15.65 8.57
CA ALA A 3 6.52 15.97 7.18
C ALA A 3 5.27 15.80 6.29
N PRO A 4 4.69 16.89 5.74
CA PRO A 4 3.54 16.81 4.84
C PRO A 4 3.86 16.06 3.53
N HIS A 5 5.14 15.83 3.24
CA HIS A 5 5.61 15.02 2.13
C HIS A 5 5.24 13.54 2.27
N ARG A 6 5.10 13.02 3.49
CA ARG A 6 4.87 11.59 3.72
C ARG A 6 3.46 11.15 3.30
N LEU A 7 2.46 12.05 3.41
CA LEU A 7 1.09 11.74 3.02
C LEU A 7 0.95 11.50 1.51
N ARG A 8 1.74 12.20 0.70
CA ARG A 8 1.71 12.03 -0.76
C ARG A 8 2.43 10.76 -1.20
N ASP A 9 3.52 10.40 -0.52
CA ASP A 9 4.27 9.16 -0.76
C ASP A 9 3.40 7.92 -0.49
N LEU A 10 2.60 7.93 0.58
CA LEU A 10 1.70 6.84 0.94
C LEU A 10 0.58 6.60 -0.10
N ALA A 11 0.01 7.68 -0.64
CA ALA A 11 -1.01 7.59 -1.69
C ALA A 11 -0.43 7.04 -3.01
N ASP A 12 0.78 7.49 -3.38
CA ASP A 12 1.48 7.01 -4.58
C ASP A 12 1.83 5.52 -4.47
N VAL A 13 2.27 5.08 -3.29
CA VAL A 13 2.53 3.65 -2.99
C VAL A 13 1.25 2.83 -3.08
N GLN A 14 0.11 3.34 -2.61
CA GLN A 14 -1.17 2.65 -2.74
C GLN A 14 -1.58 2.48 -4.21
N ASP A 15 -1.42 3.53 -5.01
CA ASP A 15 -1.70 3.50 -6.45
C ASP A 15 -0.79 2.49 -7.17
N LEU A 16 0.51 2.46 -6.81
CA LEU A 16 1.47 1.46 -7.32
C LEU A 16 1.08 0.03 -6.96
N ILE A 17 0.58 -0.21 -5.74
CA ILE A 17 0.12 -1.55 -5.32
C ILE A 17 -1.00 -2.05 -6.23
N VAL A 18 -1.98 -1.20 -6.54
CA VAL A 18 -3.11 -1.55 -7.42
C VAL A 18 -2.65 -1.68 -8.88
N ALA A 19 -1.92 -0.69 -9.38
CA ALA A 19 -1.47 -0.62 -10.76
C ALA A 19 -0.54 -1.79 -11.13
N LEU A 20 0.35 -2.18 -10.22
CA LEU A 20 1.30 -3.29 -10.40
C LEU A 20 0.77 -4.63 -9.87
N LYS A 21 -0.44 -4.66 -9.28
CA LYS A 21 -1.04 -5.83 -8.63
C LYS A 21 -0.07 -6.51 -7.66
N LEU A 22 0.60 -5.70 -6.83
CA LEU A 22 1.59 -6.22 -5.89
C LEU A 22 0.92 -7.17 -4.88
N THR A 23 1.56 -8.31 -4.63
CA THR A 23 1.07 -9.29 -3.67
C THR A 23 1.55 -8.96 -2.26
N ARG A 24 0.82 -9.45 -1.25
CA ARG A 24 1.19 -9.29 0.16
C ARG A 24 2.59 -9.84 0.49
N GLU A 25 3.07 -10.82 -0.29
CA GLU A 25 4.41 -11.41 -0.19
C GLU A 25 5.52 -10.40 -0.55
N PHE A 26 5.22 -9.36 -1.32
CA PHE A 26 6.18 -8.27 -1.58
C PHE A 26 6.64 -7.58 -0.29
N ALA A 27 5.80 -7.59 0.75
CA ALA A 27 6.14 -7.12 2.07
C ALA A 27 7.30 -7.89 2.73
N GLU A 28 7.54 -9.15 2.32
CA GLU A 28 8.65 -9.96 2.82
C GLU A 28 9.99 -9.53 2.27
N GLN A 29 9.99 -8.95 1.06
CA GLN A 29 11.17 -8.35 0.42
C GLN A 29 11.45 -6.93 0.94
N LEU A 30 10.46 -6.32 1.61
CA LEU A 30 10.58 -5.02 2.25
C LEU A 30 11.14 -5.14 3.67
N ASP A 31 11.78 -4.06 4.11
CA ASP A 31 12.38 -3.92 5.43
C ASP A 31 11.32 -3.95 6.54
N LYS A 32 11.68 -4.41 7.76
CA LYS A 32 10.71 -4.60 8.85
C LYS A 32 9.96 -3.31 9.21
N SER A 33 10.65 -2.17 9.15
CA SER A 33 10.09 -0.86 9.51
C SER A 33 9.03 -0.35 8.51
N VAL A 34 9.05 -0.82 7.26
CA VAL A 34 8.11 -0.39 6.20
C VAL A 34 7.08 -1.48 5.86
N ARG A 35 7.34 -2.74 6.24
CA ARG A 35 6.44 -3.87 6.05
C ARG A 35 5.07 -3.65 6.68
N GLU A 36 5.04 -3.11 7.90
CA GLU A 36 3.79 -2.82 8.60
C GLU A 36 2.97 -1.74 7.89
N GLU A 37 3.62 -0.71 7.37
CA GLU A 37 2.96 0.36 6.61
C GLU A 37 2.48 -0.16 5.25
N TYR A 38 3.31 -0.92 4.55
CA TYR A 38 2.93 -1.56 3.29
C TYR A 38 1.72 -2.47 3.44
N TRP A 39 1.64 -3.27 4.51
CA TRP A 39 0.47 -4.12 4.79
C TRP A 39 -0.80 -3.28 4.98
N LYS A 40 -0.72 -2.16 5.69
CA LYS A 40 -1.88 -1.25 5.85
C LYS A 40 -2.32 -0.66 4.51
N LEU A 41 -1.37 -0.22 3.68
CA LEU A 41 -1.66 0.34 2.36
C LEU A 41 -2.26 -0.71 1.42
N TRP A 42 -1.73 -1.95 1.45
CA TRP A 42 -2.21 -3.08 0.67
C TRP A 42 -3.61 -3.50 1.10
N ASP A 43 -3.88 -3.60 2.40
CA ASP A 43 -5.20 -3.92 2.93
C ASP A 43 -6.25 -2.86 2.58
N ALA A 44 -5.88 -1.58 2.69
CA ALA A 44 -6.72 -0.46 2.27
C ALA A 44 -6.96 -0.45 0.75
N ALA A 45 -5.95 -0.78 -0.05
CA ALA A 45 -6.08 -0.91 -1.51
C ALA A 45 -7.07 -2.03 -1.88
N GLN A 46 -6.93 -3.21 -1.25
CA GLN A 46 -7.80 -4.35 -1.52
C GLN A 46 -9.23 -4.14 -1.02
N SER A 47 -9.39 -3.47 0.12
CA SER A 47 -10.70 -3.12 0.67
C SER A 47 -11.44 -2.10 -0.20
N GLY A 48 -10.72 -1.18 -0.87
CA GLY A 48 -11.30 -0.24 -1.83
C GLY A 48 -11.56 -0.82 -3.23
N VAL A 49 -10.87 -1.91 -3.61
CA VAL A 49 -11.02 -2.59 -4.91
C VAL A 49 -12.07 -3.72 -4.87
N GLY A 50 -12.65 -3.99 -3.69
CA GLY A 50 -13.63 -5.06 -3.46
C GLY A 50 -15.04 -4.87 -4.04
N GLU A 51 -15.38 -3.71 -4.60
CA GLU A 51 -16.74 -3.42 -5.13
C GLU A 51 -16.89 -3.52 -6.66
N ALA A 52 -16.06 -4.33 -7.33
CA ALA A 52 -16.15 -4.51 -8.79
C ALA A 52 -15.95 -5.95 -9.26
N GLN A 53 -16.60 -6.91 -8.58
CA GLN A 53 -16.82 -8.26 -9.11
C GLN A 53 -18.22 -8.75 -8.72
N GLU A 54 -19.22 -8.32 -9.50
CA GLU A 54 -20.52 -9.00 -9.67
C GLU A 54 -20.53 -9.79 -10.99
#